data_AF-A0A2W5T007-F1
#
_entry.id   AF-A0A2W5T007-F1
#
_cell.length_a   1.000
_cell.length_b   1.000
_cell.length_c   1.000
_cell.angle_alpha   90.00
_cell.angle_beta   90.00
_cell.angle_gamma   90.00
#
_symmetry.space_group_name_H-M   'P 1'
#
loop_
_entity.id
_entity.type
_entity.pdbx_description
1 polymer ?
#
loop_
_entity_poly.entity_id
_entity_poly.type
_entity_poly.pdbx_seq_one_letter_code
_entity_poly.pdbx_strand_id
1 'polypeptide(L)'
;MSLPSFMSAHVKQATQRLDGGTFEQLTAALAQSESQSVMLSVHGERGIGGVFVDQGRIAWAAAPGTRAFLSDRLVAAGADGEKMPQLLAEARARSMPLGQLVVERGLMHPADFAEVLFEHTVVSLGDMTSQRLEKIEQHTRRGGTFAMAVTFPMVPLLAETVRRLVPSREAEASVPDQIIAVEIVVVDGQPLPVRVLGKKEPTLSELRGLAAEAMSVMAHVGEGTASFRRGERAWSVSGNQSSFVVSEGRSLLSFAWMASQGSR
;
A
#
# COMPACT_ATOMS: atom_id res chain seq x y z
N MET A 1 11.39 13.37 -3.36
CA MET A 1 10.69 13.89 -4.57
C MET A 1 9.25 14.08 -4.18
N SER A 2 8.77 15.31 -4.17
CA SER A 2 7.38 15.64 -3.82
C SER A 2 6.50 15.34 -5.04
N LEU A 3 5.42 14.58 -4.84
CA LEU A 3 4.47 14.26 -5.90
C LEU A 3 3.70 15.52 -6.37
N PRO A 4 3.43 15.71 -7.67
CA PRO A 4 2.69 16.87 -8.17
C PRO A 4 1.24 16.89 -7.69
N SER A 5 0.78 18.05 -7.21
CA SER A 5 -0.55 18.32 -6.67
C SER A 5 -1.61 18.55 -7.77
N PHE A 6 -1.76 17.60 -8.70
CA PHE A 6 -2.77 17.69 -9.75
C PHE A 6 -3.62 16.42 -9.75
N MET A 7 -4.64 16.34 -8.88
CA MET A 7 -5.86 15.50 -9.02
C MET A 7 -6.81 15.65 -7.81
N SER A 8 -6.99 16.86 -7.27
CA SER A 8 -7.85 17.13 -6.11
C SER A 8 -9.34 17.30 -6.45
N ALA A 9 -9.72 17.31 -7.73
CA ALA A 9 -11.10 17.57 -8.16
C ALA A 9 -11.81 16.30 -8.62
N HIS A 10 -12.28 15.48 -7.67
CA HIS A 10 -13.50 14.62 -7.75
C HIS A 10 -13.61 13.62 -6.59
N VAL A 11 -13.03 13.94 -5.43
CA VAL A 11 -13.26 13.19 -4.20
C VAL A 11 -14.51 13.74 -3.51
N LYS A 12 -15.70 13.37 -4.02
CA LYS A 12 -16.88 13.26 -3.15
C LYS A 12 -16.75 11.95 -2.35
N GLN A 13 -15.70 11.80 -1.56
CA GLN A 13 -15.65 10.71 -0.58
C GLN A 13 -16.52 11.16 0.60
N ALA A 14 -17.68 10.53 0.76
CA ALA A 14 -18.14 10.21 2.11
C ALA A 14 -16.92 9.67 2.84
N THR A 15 -16.59 10.23 4.01
CA THR A 15 -15.40 9.89 4.80
C THR A 15 -15.43 8.38 5.08
N GLN A 16 -14.85 7.60 4.18
CA GLN A 16 -14.84 6.15 4.29
C GLN A 16 -13.86 5.84 5.41
N ARG A 17 -14.40 5.36 6.52
CA ARG A 17 -13.58 4.94 7.65
C ARG A 17 -12.93 3.60 7.29
N LEU A 18 -11.64 3.52 7.49
CA LEU A 18 -10.90 2.26 7.42
C LEU A 18 -11.41 1.31 8.52
N ASP A 19 -11.68 0.05 8.17
CA ASP A 19 -11.99 -1.00 9.14
C ASP A 19 -10.70 -1.80 9.44
N GLY A 20 -10.22 -1.70 10.69
CA GLY A 20 -8.93 -2.31 11.06
C GLY A 20 -8.92 -3.84 10.87
N GLY A 21 -10.01 -4.51 11.20
CA GLY A 21 -10.14 -5.97 11.05
C GLY A 21 -10.12 -6.41 9.59
N THR A 22 -10.78 -5.66 8.72
CA THR A 22 -10.76 -5.90 7.27
C THR A 22 -9.35 -5.69 6.70
N PHE A 23 -8.68 -4.61 7.10
CA PHE A 23 -7.30 -4.37 6.65
C PHE A 23 -6.36 -5.49 7.11
N GLU A 24 -6.52 -5.98 8.33
CA GLU A 24 -5.78 -7.13 8.86
C GLU A 24 -5.99 -8.37 7.98
N GLN A 25 -7.24 -8.68 7.63
CA GLN A 25 -7.59 -9.83 6.81
C GLN A 25 -6.97 -9.74 5.40
N LEU A 26 -7.07 -8.56 4.76
CA LEU A 26 -6.48 -8.34 3.44
C LEU A 26 -4.96 -8.44 3.46
N THR A 27 -4.31 -7.79 4.43
CA THR A 27 -2.85 -7.84 4.54
C THR A 27 -2.31 -9.20 4.94
N ALA A 28 -3.07 -10.01 5.68
CA ALA A 28 -2.73 -11.40 5.96
C ALA A 28 -2.74 -12.25 4.68
N ALA A 29 -3.75 -12.09 3.82
CA ALA A 29 -3.82 -12.79 2.53
C ALA A 29 -2.70 -12.35 1.57
N LEU A 30 -2.37 -11.05 1.55
CA LEU A 30 -1.24 -10.53 0.76
C LEU A 30 0.10 -11.08 1.25
N ALA A 31 0.32 -11.15 2.57
CA ALA A 31 1.52 -11.72 3.15
C ALA A 31 1.72 -13.20 2.76
N GLN A 32 0.65 -13.99 2.72
CA GLN A 32 0.70 -15.39 2.26
C GLN A 32 1.06 -15.52 0.77
N SER A 33 0.85 -14.46 -0.01
CA SER A 33 1.06 -14.43 -1.46
C SER A 33 2.41 -13.83 -1.89
N GLU A 34 3.26 -13.43 -0.95
CA GLU A 34 4.49 -12.66 -1.24
C GLU A 34 5.47 -13.37 -2.17
N SER A 35 5.53 -14.70 -2.15
CA SER A 35 6.43 -15.48 -3.01
C SER A 35 5.79 -15.93 -4.31
N GLN A 36 4.55 -15.51 -4.59
CA GLN A 36 3.71 -16.08 -5.64
C GLN A 36 3.23 -15.02 -6.64
N SER A 37 2.77 -15.49 -7.80
CA SER A 37 2.08 -14.67 -8.80
C SER A 37 0.62 -15.13 -8.88
N VAL A 38 -0.27 -14.42 -8.18
CA VAL A 38 -1.65 -14.84 -7.92
C VAL A 38 -2.64 -13.70 -8.10
N MET A 39 -3.90 -14.05 -8.24
CA MET A 39 -5.02 -13.13 -8.09
C MET A 39 -5.76 -13.46 -6.81
N LEU A 40 -5.94 -12.48 -5.94
CA LEU A 40 -6.82 -12.57 -4.79
C LEU A 40 -8.19 -12.02 -5.17
N SER A 41 -9.23 -12.86 -5.16
CA SER A 41 -10.62 -12.40 -5.22
C SER A 41 -11.05 -11.98 -3.83
N VAL A 42 -11.45 -10.72 -3.68
CA VAL A 42 -11.85 -10.13 -2.41
C VAL A 42 -13.36 -9.97 -2.42
N HIS A 43 -14.07 -10.78 -1.63
CA HIS A 43 -15.52 -10.76 -1.53
C HIS A 43 -15.92 -9.90 -0.32
N GLY A 44 -16.64 -8.82 -0.56
CA GLY A 44 -17.19 -7.96 0.48
C GLY A 44 -18.65 -7.61 0.21
N GLU A 45 -19.25 -6.85 1.13
CA GLU A 45 -20.66 -6.48 1.08
C GLU A 45 -21.06 -5.72 -0.20
N ARG A 46 -20.12 -5.01 -0.84
CA ARG A 46 -20.36 -4.25 -2.08
C ARG A 46 -20.08 -5.07 -3.35
N GLY A 47 -19.68 -6.33 -3.23
CA GLY A 47 -19.43 -7.26 -4.33
C GLY A 47 -18.02 -7.84 -4.34
N ILE A 48 -17.58 -8.28 -5.53
CA ILE A 48 -16.28 -8.97 -5.71
C ILE A 48 -15.26 -8.03 -6.35
N GLY A 49 -14.18 -7.77 -5.63
CA GLY A 49 -12.98 -7.09 -6.10
C GLY A 49 -11.84 -8.07 -6.40
N GLY A 50 -10.73 -7.55 -6.93
CA GLY A 50 -9.55 -8.34 -7.22
C GLY A 50 -8.26 -7.60 -6.92
N VAL A 51 -7.27 -8.29 -6.34
CA VAL A 51 -5.90 -7.80 -6.16
C VAL A 51 -4.94 -8.73 -6.87
N PHE A 52 -4.12 -8.18 -7.75
CA PHE A 52 -3.15 -8.94 -8.54
C PHE A 52 -1.77 -8.79 -7.92
N VAL A 53 -1.20 -9.91 -7.50
CA VAL A 53 0.07 -10.01 -6.81
C VAL A 53 1.09 -10.66 -7.73
N ASP A 54 2.31 -10.13 -7.74
CA ASP A 54 3.45 -10.68 -8.44
C ASP A 54 4.71 -10.52 -7.59
N GLN A 55 5.18 -11.63 -6.98
CA GLN A 55 6.44 -11.70 -6.24
C GLN A 55 6.61 -10.58 -5.19
N GLY A 56 5.60 -10.42 -4.32
CA GLY A 56 5.66 -9.45 -3.21
C GLY A 56 5.34 -8.02 -3.63
N ARG A 57 4.87 -7.84 -4.87
CA ARG A 57 4.42 -6.58 -5.44
C ARG A 57 2.96 -6.69 -5.84
N ILE A 58 2.24 -5.58 -5.78
CA ILE A 58 0.87 -5.48 -6.31
C ILE A 58 0.97 -4.86 -7.69
N ALA A 59 0.47 -5.57 -8.70
CA ALA A 59 0.36 -5.05 -10.05
C ALA A 59 -0.78 -4.05 -10.16
N TRP A 60 -1.95 -4.43 -9.65
CA TRP A 60 -3.11 -3.56 -9.54
C TRP A 60 -4.17 -4.16 -8.61
N ALA A 61 -5.09 -3.32 -8.16
CA ALA A 61 -6.28 -3.72 -7.43
C ALA A 61 -7.50 -3.05 -8.06
N ALA A 62 -8.65 -3.72 -8.02
CA ALA A 62 -9.93 -3.16 -8.42
C ALA A 62 -11.02 -3.60 -7.44
N ALA A 63 -11.57 -2.63 -6.69
CA ALA A 63 -12.73 -2.84 -5.85
C ALA A 63 -14.00 -3.08 -6.70
N PRO A 64 -15.07 -3.64 -6.11
CA PRO A 64 -16.35 -3.76 -6.81
C PRO A 64 -16.78 -2.40 -7.37
N GLY A 65 -17.12 -2.37 -8.67
CA GLY A 65 -17.56 -1.14 -9.34
C GLY A 65 -16.44 -0.19 -9.82
N THR A 66 -15.16 -0.42 -9.51
CA THR A 66 -14.07 0.48 -9.95
C THR A 66 -13.52 0.17 -11.34
N ARG A 67 -14.13 -0.76 -12.09
CA ARG A 67 -13.66 -1.06 -13.46
C ARG A 67 -13.78 0.13 -14.42
N ALA A 68 -14.87 0.87 -14.36
CA ALA A 68 -15.04 2.11 -15.14
C ALA A 68 -14.03 3.18 -14.70
N PHE A 69 -13.67 3.17 -13.42
CA PHE A 69 -12.79 4.16 -12.80
C PHE A 69 -11.38 4.18 -13.42
N LEU A 70 -10.80 3.04 -13.82
CA LEU A 70 -9.50 3.06 -14.49
C LEU A 70 -9.58 3.73 -15.88
N SER A 71 -10.61 3.43 -16.66
CA SER A 71 -10.84 4.08 -17.95
C SER A 71 -11.07 5.57 -17.79
N ASP A 72 -11.90 5.98 -16.83
CA ASP A 72 -12.17 7.39 -16.54
C ASP A 72 -10.90 8.12 -16.10
N ARG A 73 -10.05 7.48 -15.27
CA ARG A 73 -8.76 8.03 -14.84
C ARG A 73 -7.76 8.15 -15.98
N LEU A 74 -7.71 7.19 -16.89
CA LEU A 74 -6.87 7.27 -18.09
C LEU A 74 -7.29 8.46 -18.96
N VAL A 75 -8.59 8.67 -19.16
CA VAL A 75 -9.11 9.83 -19.90
C VAL A 75 -8.78 11.13 -19.17
N ALA A 76 -8.98 11.18 -17.86
CA ALA A 76 -8.65 12.36 -17.05
C ALA A 76 -7.14 12.69 -17.04
N ALA A 77 -6.29 11.69 -17.24
CA ALA A 77 -4.85 11.83 -17.40
C ALA A 77 -4.41 12.11 -18.86
N GLY A 78 -5.35 12.36 -19.77
CA GLY A 78 -5.07 12.82 -21.14
C GLY A 78 -5.25 11.77 -22.23
N ALA A 79 -5.69 10.55 -21.92
CA ALA A 79 -6.06 9.60 -22.95
C ALA A 79 -7.30 10.07 -23.72
N ASP A 80 -7.34 9.79 -25.03
CA ASP A 80 -8.47 10.13 -25.89
C ASP A 80 -9.71 9.30 -25.50
N GLY A 81 -10.68 9.96 -24.85
CA GLY A 81 -11.91 9.34 -24.38
C GLY A 81 -12.80 8.76 -25.47
N GLU A 82 -12.79 9.35 -26.67
CA GLU A 82 -13.58 8.85 -27.80
C GLU A 82 -13.04 7.51 -28.31
N LYS A 83 -11.73 7.29 -28.19
CA LYS A 83 -11.06 6.04 -28.60
C LYS A 83 -11.10 4.94 -27.53
N MET A 84 -11.46 5.26 -26.29
CA MET A 84 -11.42 4.30 -25.17
C MET A 84 -12.25 3.02 -25.41
N PRO A 85 -13.48 3.07 -25.96
CA PRO A 85 -14.24 1.85 -26.28
C PRO A 85 -13.53 0.97 -27.31
N GLN A 86 -12.87 1.57 -28.31
CA GLN A 86 -12.13 0.84 -29.34
C GLN A 86 -10.87 0.18 -28.75
N LEU A 87 -10.14 0.91 -27.90
CA LEU A 87 -8.96 0.38 -27.19
C LEU A 87 -9.34 -0.77 -26.26
N LEU A 88 -10.48 -0.69 -25.57
CA LEU A 88 -11.00 -1.78 -24.74
C LEU A 88 -11.33 -3.03 -25.57
N ALA A 89 -11.95 -2.85 -26.74
CA ALA A 89 -12.26 -3.96 -27.65
C ALA A 89 -10.97 -4.60 -28.20
N GLU A 90 -9.99 -3.79 -28.60
CA GLU A 90 -8.69 -4.26 -29.09
C GLU A 90 -7.90 -4.99 -28.00
N ALA A 91 -7.81 -4.43 -26.80
CA ALA A 91 -7.13 -5.03 -25.66
C ALA A 91 -7.68 -6.43 -25.36
N ARG A 92 -9.02 -6.58 -25.39
CA ARG A 92 -9.67 -7.89 -25.23
C ARG A 92 -9.34 -8.85 -26.38
N ALA A 93 -9.43 -8.39 -27.62
CA ALA A 93 -9.11 -9.23 -28.79
C ALA A 93 -7.67 -9.74 -28.77
N ARG A 94 -6.73 -8.93 -28.28
CA ARG A 94 -5.30 -9.25 -28.19
C ARG A 94 -4.91 -9.92 -26.87
N SER A 95 -5.84 -10.13 -25.94
CA SER A 95 -5.55 -10.58 -24.56
C SER A 95 -4.44 -9.76 -23.89
N MET A 96 -4.43 -8.45 -24.14
CA MET A 96 -3.43 -7.50 -23.66
C MET A 96 -4.04 -6.58 -22.59
N PRO A 97 -3.31 -6.23 -21.52
CA PRO A 97 -3.78 -5.23 -20.56
C PRO A 97 -4.02 -3.87 -21.23
N LEU A 98 -5.15 -3.22 -20.94
CA LEU A 98 -5.52 -1.92 -21.52
C LEU A 98 -4.40 -0.87 -21.36
N GLY A 99 -3.80 -0.80 -20.19
CA GLY A 99 -2.72 0.15 -19.90
C GLY A 99 -1.48 -0.03 -20.79
N GLN A 100 -1.10 -1.29 -21.04
CA GLN A 100 0.00 -1.59 -21.97
C GLN A 100 -0.35 -1.11 -23.38
N LEU A 101 -1.59 -1.36 -23.84
CA LEU A 101 -2.03 -0.92 -25.16
C LEU A 101 -2.02 0.62 -25.29
N VAL A 102 -2.46 1.35 -24.27
CA VAL A 102 -2.47 2.82 -24.26
C VAL A 102 -1.04 3.36 -24.39
N VAL A 103 -0.08 2.77 -23.67
CA VAL A 103 1.34 3.14 -23.75
C VAL A 103 1.95 2.77 -25.10
N GLU A 104 1.72 1.55 -25.61
CA GLU A 104 2.22 1.09 -26.91
C GLU A 104 1.74 1.97 -28.07
N ARG A 105 0.54 2.53 -27.98
CA ARG A 105 -0.04 3.43 -28.98
C ARG A 105 0.45 4.88 -28.84
N GLY A 106 1.33 5.17 -27.88
CA GLY A 106 1.83 6.52 -27.61
C GLY A 106 0.75 7.48 -27.11
N LEU A 107 -0.36 6.94 -26.57
CA LEU A 107 -1.46 7.75 -26.05
C LEU A 107 -1.22 8.22 -24.61
N MET A 108 -0.23 7.64 -23.93
CA MET A 108 0.20 8.03 -22.59
C MET A 108 1.67 7.65 -22.40
N HIS A 109 2.43 8.49 -21.70
CA HIS A 109 3.79 8.15 -21.34
C HIS A 109 3.81 7.04 -20.27
N PRO A 110 4.77 6.09 -20.27
CA PRO A 110 4.82 5.01 -19.27
C PRO A 110 4.81 5.51 -17.81
N ALA A 111 5.45 6.66 -17.54
CA ALA A 111 5.49 7.26 -16.21
C ALA A 111 4.09 7.71 -15.74
N ASP A 112 3.36 8.44 -16.59
CA ASP A 112 2.01 8.92 -16.29
C ASP A 112 1.05 7.74 -16.08
N PHE A 113 1.21 6.68 -16.88
CA PHE A 113 0.43 5.45 -16.69
C PHE A 113 0.71 4.79 -15.34
N ALA A 114 1.98 4.72 -14.93
CA ALA A 114 2.35 4.15 -13.64
C ALA A 114 1.75 4.97 -12.47
N GLU A 115 1.71 6.30 -12.57
CA GLU A 115 1.07 7.16 -11.58
C GLU A 115 -0.46 6.93 -11.53
N VAL A 116 -1.14 6.88 -12.68
CA VAL A 116 -2.58 6.59 -12.74
C VAL A 116 -2.91 5.22 -12.15
N LEU A 117 -2.10 4.21 -12.46
CA LEU A 117 -2.29 2.86 -11.95
C LEU A 117 -2.04 2.77 -10.44
N PHE A 118 -1.04 3.50 -9.94
CA PHE A 118 -0.77 3.62 -8.51
C PHE A 118 -1.98 4.23 -7.79
N GLU A 119 -2.45 5.38 -8.25
CA GLU A 119 -3.62 6.08 -7.72
C GLU A 119 -4.87 5.20 -7.72
N HIS A 120 -5.16 4.53 -8.83
CA HIS A 120 -6.28 3.60 -8.95
C HIS A 120 -6.19 2.45 -7.93
N THR A 121 -4.99 1.91 -7.76
CA THR A 121 -4.74 0.78 -6.87
C THR A 121 -4.90 1.19 -5.41
N VAL A 122 -4.34 2.34 -5.01
CA VAL A 122 -4.51 2.91 -3.67
C VAL A 122 -5.99 3.14 -3.34
N VAL A 123 -6.74 3.76 -4.26
CA VAL A 123 -8.19 3.99 -4.05
C VAL A 123 -8.94 2.67 -3.94
N SER A 124 -8.67 1.72 -4.82
CA SER A 124 -9.33 0.41 -4.79
C SER A 124 -9.03 -0.38 -3.52
N LEU A 125 -7.79 -0.36 -3.02
CA LEU A 125 -7.45 -0.97 -1.73
C LEU A 125 -8.17 -0.27 -0.58
N GLY A 126 -8.28 1.06 -0.62
CA GLY A 126 -9.07 1.82 0.34
C GLY A 126 -10.55 1.44 0.35
N ASP A 127 -11.18 1.35 -0.81
CA ASP A 127 -12.58 0.92 -0.95
C ASP A 127 -12.81 -0.53 -0.52
N MET A 128 -11.84 -1.43 -0.73
CA MET A 128 -11.90 -2.81 -0.22
C MET A 128 -11.76 -2.85 1.30
N THR A 129 -10.97 -1.95 1.88
CA THR A 129 -10.68 -1.93 3.33
C THR A 129 -11.65 -1.07 4.15
N SER A 130 -12.61 -0.42 3.50
CA SER A 130 -13.69 0.35 4.11
C SER A 130 -15.04 -0.37 4.16
N GLN A 131 -15.04 -1.66 3.84
CA GLN A 131 -16.23 -2.52 3.86
C GLN A 131 -15.90 -3.83 4.54
N ARG A 132 -16.90 -4.49 5.13
CA ARG A 132 -16.70 -5.82 5.69
C ARG A 132 -16.41 -6.82 4.57
N LEU A 133 -15.39 -7.64 4.80
CA LEU A 133 -15.07 -8.77 3.93
C LEU A 133 -15.76 -10.05 4.42
N GLU A 134 -16.25 -10.83 3.46
CA GLU A 134 -16.85 -12.13 3.68
C GLU A 134 -15.82 -13.25 3.50
N LYS A 135 -15.01 -13.16 2.43
CA LYS A 135 -13.95 -14.13 2.13
C LYS A 135 -12.91 -13.56 1.17
N ILE A 136 -11.71 -14.14 1.21
CA ILE A 136 -10.66 -13.91 0.22
C ILE A 136 -10.29 -15.26 -0.39
N GLU A 137 -10.38 -15.37 -1.71
CA GLU A 137 -10.01 -16.57 -2.46
C GLU A 137 -8.75 -16.31 -3.27
N GLN A 138 -7.81 -17.26 -3.21
CA GLN A 138 -6.60 -17.20 -4.00
C GLN A 138 -6.76 -18.02 -5.28
N HIS A 139 -6.42 -17.41 -6.40
CA HIS A 139 -6.43 -18.06 -7.71
C HIS A 139 -5.04 -18.03 -8.33
N THR A 140 -4.63 -19.18 -8.89
CA THR A 140 -3.44 -19.24 -9.74
C THR A 140 -3.67 -18.37 -10.96
N ARG A 141 -2.79 -17.39 -11.17
CA ARG A 141 -2.88 -16.51 -12.33
C ARG A 141 -2.55 -17.29 -13.60
N ARG A 142 -3.36 -17.10 -14.64
CA ARG A 142 -2.99 -17.42 -16.03
C ARG A 142 -2.44 -16.14 -16.67
N GLY A 143 -1.22 -16.18 -17.23
CA GLY A 143 -0.68 -15.06 -18.04
C GLY A 143 0.62 -14.39 -17.58
N GLY A 144 1.60 -15.15 -17.06
CA GLY A 144 2.98 -14.68 -16.85
C GLY A 144 3.17 -13.72 -15.68
N THR A 145 4.31 -13.03 -15.64
CA THR A 145 4.66 -11.96 -14.68
C THR A 145 4.30 -10.59 -15.26
N PHE A 146 4.22 -9.55 -14.42
CA PHE A 146 4.06 -8.17 -14.86
C PHE A 146 5.42 -7.47 -14.98
N ALA A 147 5.50 -6.45 -15.84
CA ALA A 147 6.69 -5.61 -15.90
C ALA A 147 6.88 -4.83 -14.60
N MET A 148 8.12 -4.68 -14.14
CA MET A 148 8.42 -3.96 -12.88
C MET A 148 7.90 -2.53 -12.86
N ALA A 149 7.86 -1.85 -14.02
CA ALA A 149 7.38 -0.47 -14.15
C ALA A 149 5.89 -0.29 -13.80
N VAL A 150 5.12 -1.38 -13.74
CA VAL A 150 3.66 -1.38 -13.47
C VAL A 150 3.31 -2.27 -12.27
N THR A 151 4.27 -2.48 -11.38
CA THR A 151 4.06 -3.18 -10.10
C THR A 151 4.63 -2.35 -8.97
N PHE A 152 3.90 -2.32 -7.85
CA PHE A 152 4.22 -1.49 -6.69
C PHE A 152 4.60 -2.38 -5.51
N PRO A 153 5.62 -2.02 -4.71
CA PRO A 153 5.92 -2.78 -3.51
C PRO A 153 4.73 -2.70 -2.54
N MET A 154 4.36 -3.84 -1.93
CA MET A 154 3.14 -3.94 -1.11
C MET A 154 3.12 -2.94 0.04
N VAL A 155 4.22 -2.85 0.80
CA VAL A 155 4.25 -2.05 2.03
C VAL A 155 4.08 -0.54 1.76
N PRO A 156 4.84 0.10 0.85
CA PRO A 156 4.60 1.49 0.46
C PRO A 156 3.18 1.75 -0.06
N LEU A 157 2.61 0.82 -0.84
CA LEU A 157 1.27 0.98 -1.41
C LEU A 157 0.17 0.91 -0.34
N LEU A 158 0.29 -0.04 0.60
CA LEU A 158 -0.61 -0.16 1.75
C LEU A 158 -0.46 1.04 2.69
N ALA A 159 0.78 1.49 2.92
CA ALA A 159 1.07 2.67 3.72
C ALA A 159 0.39 3.92 3.15
N GLU A 160 0.50 4.15 1.84
CA GLU A 160 -0.19 5.25 1.17
C GLU A 160 -1.71 5.12 1.24
N THR A 161 -2.24 3.89 1.16
CA THR A 161 -3.69 3.62 1.33
C THR A 161 -4.16 4.03 2.71
N VAL A 162 -3.46 3.63 3.77
CA VAL A 162 -3.79 4.00 5.15
C VAL A 162 -3.66 5.50 5.36
N ARG A 163 -2.57 6.12 4.87
CA ARG A 163 -2.30 7.56 5.01
C ARG A 163 -3.44 8.44 4.46
N ARG A 164 -4.15 7.99 3.42
CA ARG A 164 -5.29 8.73 2.84
C ARG A 164 -6.58 8.60 3.64
N LEU A 165 -6.72 7.52 4.41
CA LEU A 165 -7.95 7.19 5.14
C LEU A 165 -7.85 7.53 6.63
N VAL A 166 -6.62 7.57 7.16
CA VAL A 166 -6.34 7.84 8.57
C VAL A 166 -5.57 9.15 8.66
N PRO A 167 -6.09 10.16 9.39
CA PRO A 167 -5.34 11.38 9.66
C PRO A 167 -4.06 11.04 10.43
N SER A 168 -2.89 11.18 9.80
CA SER A 168 -1.58 11.03 10.45
C SER A 168 -0.85 12.37 10.52
N ARG A 169 -0.07 12.58 11.57
CA ARG A 169 0.84 13.75 11.64
C ARG A 169 1.96 13.57 10.62
N GLU A 170 2.25 14.60 9.84
CA GLU A 170 3.46 14.61 9.01
C GLU A 170 4.68 14.79 9.92
N ALA A 171 5.46 13.73 10.14
CA ALA A 171 6.80 13.89 10.72
C ALA A 171 7.81 14.13 9.58
N GLU A 172 8.42 15.31 9.53
CA GLU A 172 9.46 15.70 8.53
C GLU A 172 10.83 15.01 8.74
N ALA A 173 10.89 13.85 9.40
CA ALA A 173 12.17 13.26 9.76
C ALA A 173 12.84 12.60 8.54
N SER A 174 13.95 13.19 8.06
CA SER A 174 14.85 12.51 7.12
C SER A 174 15.50 11.34 7.84
N VAL A 175 15.34 10.13 7.32
CA VAL A 175 15.93 8.93 7.91
C VAL A 175 17.23 8.58 7.20
N PRO A 176 18.31 8.29 7.94
CA PRO A 176 19.54 7.78 7.35
C PRO A 176 19.31 6.54 6.47
N ASP A 177 20.00 6.49 5.34
CA ASP A 177 19.89 5.45 4.30
C ASP A 177 19.97 3.98 4.79
N GLN A 178 20.59 3.77 5.95
CA GLN A 178 20.89 2.45 6.52
C GLN A 178 19.82 1.95 7.50
N ILE A 179 18.80 2.75 7.78
CA ILE A 179 17.75 2.44 8.75
C ILE A 179 16.50 2.02 8.00
N ILE A 180 15.89 0.90 8.41
CA ILE A 180 14.52 0.57 8.03
C ILE A 180 13.65 1.13 9.14
N ALA A 181 12.82 2.12 8.84
CA ALA A 181 11.84 2.60 9.79
C ALA A 181 10.46 2.65 9.15
N VAL A 182 9.44 2.26 9.91
CA VAL A 182 8.05 2.28 9.49
C VAL A 182 7.24 2.98 10.57
N GLU A 183 6.49 3.98 10.15
CA GLU A 183 5.50 4.66 10.98
C GLU A 183 4.20 3.87 10.97
N ILE A 184 3.65 3.63 12.14
CA ILE A 184 2.48 2.78 12.37
C ILE A 184 1.45 3.55 13.19
N VAL A 185 0.19 3.43 12.78
CA VAL A 185 -0.98 3.88 13.55
C VAL A 185 -1.79 2.67 13.97
N VAL A 186 -2.42 2.74 15.15
CA VAL A 186 -3.27 1.66 15.66
C VAL A 186 -4.73 2.05 15.44
N VAL A 187 -5.42 1.30 14.59
CA VAL A 187 -6.85 1.49 14.30
C VAL A 187 -7.58 0.21 14.65
N ASP A 188 -8.59 0.31 15.51
CA ASP A 188 -9.37 -0.83 16.02
C ASP A 188 -8.49 -1.95 16.61
N GLY A 189 -7.40 -1.56 17.28
CA GLY A 189 -6.42 -2.48 17.87
C GLY A 189 -5.46 -3.12 16.87
N GLN A 190 -5.55 -2.79 15.58
CA GLN A 190 -4.68 -3.31 14.53
C GLN A 190 -3.58 -2.30 14.17
N PRO A 191 -2.29 -2.72 14.15
CA PRO A 191 -1.22 -1.85 13.72
C PRO A 191 -1.17 -1.76 12.19
N LEU A 192 -1.24 -0.54 11.68
CA LEU A 192 -1.30 -0.25 10.25
C LEU A 192 -0.10 0.58 9.83
N PRO A 193 0.66 0.19 8.78
CA PRO A 193 1.71 1.05 8.26
C PRO A 193 1.10 2.31 7.66
N VAL A 194 1.72 3.45 7.92
CA VAL A 194 1.36 4.74 7.31
C VAL A 194 2.47 5.23 6.40
N ARG A 195 3.72 4.90 6.75
CA ARG A 195 4.88 5.37 5.99
C ARG A 195 6.09 4.48 6.17
N VAL A 196 6.78 4.20 5.07
CA VAL A 196 8.14 3.64 5.08
C VAL A 196 9.12 4.81 5.01
N LEU A 197 10.04 4.87 5.96
CA LEU A 197 10.99 5.96 6.11
C LEU A 197 12.40 5.60 5.61
N GLY A 198 12.72 4.31 5.47
CA GLY A 198 14.02 3.81 5.03
C GLY A 198 14.14 3.52 3.54
N LYS A 199 15.38 3.37 3.03
CA LYS A 199 15.64 2.95 1.63
C LYS A 199 15.40 1.47 1.37
N LYS A 200 15.56 0.63 2.39
CA LYS A 200 15.23 -0.81 2.29
C LYS A 200 13.77 -1.00 2.70
N GLU A 201 12.98 -1.52 1.78
CA GLU A 201 11.59 -1.87 2.01
C GLU A 201 11.51 -3.25 2.69
N PRO A 202 10.84 -3.37 3.85
CA PRO A 202 10.59 -4.67 4.46
C PRO A 202 9.53 -5.43 3.65
N THR A 203 9.54 -6.75 3.74
CA THR A 203 8.37 -7.53 3.28
C THR A 203 7.17 -7.24 4.20
N LEU A 204 5.95 -7.46 3.71
CA LEU A 204 4.74 -7.33 4.51
C LEU A 204 4.73 -8.32 5.67
N SER A 205 5.24 -9.54 5.48
CA SER A 205 5.42 -10.51 6.57
C SER A 205 6.39 -10.02 7.64
N GLU A 206 7.54 -9.45 7.24
CA GLU A 206 8.51 -8.84 8.17
C GLU A 206 7.87 -7.69 8.96
N LEU A 207 7.17 -6.79 8.26
CA LEU A 207 6.48 -5.67 8.87
C LEU A 207 5.43 -6.11 9.89
N ARG A 208 4.59 -7.09 9.55
CA ARG A 208 3.55 -7.60 10.46
C ARG A 208 4.16 -8.19 11.72
N GLY A 209 5.27 -8.92 11.60
CA GLY A 209 6.02 -9.42 12.75
C GLY A 209 6.55 -8.28 13.64
N LEU A 210 7.21 -7.29 13.02
CA LEU A 210 7.74 -6.12 13.72
C LEU A 210 6.65 -5.32 14.44
N ALA A 211 5.51 -5.12 13.78
CA ALA A 211 4.37 -4.38 14.32
C ALA A 211 3.74 -5.08 15.53
N ALA A 212 3.58 -6.41 15.47
CA ALA A 212 3.06 -7.20 16.59
C ALA A 212 4.00 -7.16 17.80
N GLU A 213 5.31 -7.30 17.58
CA GLU A 213 6.31 -7.18 18.63
C GLU A 213 6.31 -5.76 19.25
N ALA A 214 6.27 -4.72 18.42
CA ALA A 214 6.23 -3.33 18.88
C ALA A 214 4.96 -2.99 19.67
N MET A 215 3.80 -3.49 19.26
CA MET A 215 2.54 -3.36 20.01
C MET A 215 2.65 -3.94 21.42
N SER A 216 3.24 -5.13 21.54
CA SER A 216 3.48 -5.76 22.84
C SER A 216 4.37 -4.89 23.72
N VAL A 217 5.44 -4.31 23.17
CA VAL A 217 6.29 -3.38 23.91
C VAL A 217 5.53 -2.13 24.36
N MET A 218 4.79 -1.47 23.46
CA MET A 218 4.05 -0.24 23.79
C MET A 218 2.94 -0.50 24.82
N ALA A 219 2.36 -1.70 24.85
CA ALA A 219 1.43 -2.10 25.90
C ALA A 219 2.09 -2.12 27.30
N HIS A 220 3.37 -2.45 27.39
CA HIS A 220 4.12 -2.49 28.65
C HIS A 220 4.75 -1.15 29.03
N VAL A 221 5.29 -0.42 28.05
CA VAL A 221 6.05 0.82 28.27
C VAL A 221 5.13 2.04 28.35
N GLY A 222 3.96 2.02 27.70
CA GLY A 222 3.08 3.16 27.59
C GLY A 222 3.57 4.14 26.52
N GLU A 223 3.83 5.38 26.92
CA GLU A 223 4.37 6.42 26.04
C GLU A 223 5.89 6.55 26.24
N GLY A 224 6.64 6.59 25.14
CA GLY A 224 8.08 6.84 25.15
C GLY A 224 8.84 6.05 24.10
N THR A 225 10.14 5.89 24.33
CA THR A 225 11.04 5.15 23.44
C THR A 225 11.59 3.93 24.15
N ALA A 226 11.46 2.77 23.51
CA ALA A 226 12.02 1.53 23.98
C ALA A 226 12.94 0.93 22.91
N SER A 227 14.06 0.37 23.36
CA SER A 227 15.19 -0.02 22.51
C SER A 227 15.69 -1.38 22.95
N PHE A 228 15.78 -2.30 21.99
CA PHE A 228 16.10 -3.70 22.27
C PHE A 228 17.09 -4.24 21.26
N ARG A 229 17.79 -5.30 21.66
CA ARG A 229 18.72 -6.04 20.81
C ARG A 229 18.35 -7.51 20.80
N ARG A 230 18.26 -8.10 19.61
CA ARG A 230 18.02 -9.52 19.40
C ARG A 230 19.12 -10.06 18.50
N GLY A 231 20.10 -10.73 19.11
CA GLY A 231 21.32 -11.15 18.42
C GLY A 231 22.10 -9.96 17.86
N GLU A 232 22.34 -9.96 16.55
CA GLU A 232 23.04 -8.87 15.85
C GLU A 232 22.13 -7.71 15.42
N ARG A 233 20.82 -7.85 15.57
CA ARG A 233 19.84 -6.82 15.17
C ARG A 233 19.47 -5.96 16.37
N ALA A 234 19.55 -4.65 16.19
CA ALA A 234 18.99 -3.67 17.11
C ALA A 234 17.67 -3.14 16.55
N TRP A 235 16.70 -2.94 17.42
CA TRP A 235 15.43 -2.35 17.03
C TRP A 235 14.93 -1.41 18.12
N SER A 236 14.07 -0.49 17.71
CA SER A 236 13.53 0.54 18.59
C SER A 236 12.10 0.83 18.20
N VAL A 237 11.31 1.14 19.20
CA VAL A 237 9.94 1.62 19.04
C VAL A 237 9.82 2.92 19.82
N SER A 238 9.21 3.94 19.21
CA SER A 238 9.01 5.25 19.82
C SER A 238 7.60 5.74 19.51
N GLY A 239 6.88 6.19 20.54
CA GLY A 239 5.52 6.70 20.41
C GLY A 239 4.66 6.28 21.59
N ASN A 240 3.39 5.99 21.32
CA ASN A 240 2.41 5.55 22.30
C ASN A 240 1.53 4.41 21.72
N GLN A 241 0.51 4.00 22.47
CA GLN A 241 -0.39 2.90 22.09
C GLN A 241 -1.27 3.19 20.86
N SER A 242 -1.36 4.44 20.40
CA SER A 242 -2.18 4.84 19.24
C SER A 242 -1.36 5.10 17.98
N SER A 243 -0.08 5.45 18.12
CA SER A 243 0.82 5.72 17.01
C SER A 243 2.26 5.57 17.46
N PHE A 244 3.07 4.86 16.67
CA PHE A 244 4.48 4.65 16.98
C PHE A 244 5.30 4.42 15.71
N VAL A 245 6.59 4.71 15.79
CA VAL A 245 7.58 4.38 14.78
C VAL A 245 8.34 3.15 15.24
N VAL A 246 8.50 2.17 14.36
CA VAL A 246 9.40 1.04 14.57
C VAL A 246 10.59 1.21 13.65
N SER A 247 11.80 1.10 14.18
CA SER A 247 13.01 1.07 13.39
C SER A 247 13.81 -0.20 13.65
N GLU A 248 14.29 -0.83 12.58
CA GLU A 248 15.34 -1.85 12.63
C GLU A 248 16.67 -1.22 12.16
N GLY A 249 17.72 -1.40 12.96
CA GLY A 249 19.03 -0.83 12.73
C GLY A 249 20.17 -1.75 13.16
N ARG A 250 21.34 -1.54 12.56
CA ARG A 250 22.59 -2.23 12.95
C ARG A 250 23.53 -1.35 13.78
N SER A 251 23.15 -0.12 14.09
CA SER A 251 24.08 0.88 14.64
C SER A 251 23.48 1.76 15.73
N LEU A 252 24.36 2.38 16.53
CA LEU A 252 24.03 3.39 17.54
C LEU A 252 23.27 4.60 16.96
N LEU A 253 23.40 4.86 15.65
CA LEU A 253 22.70 5.93 14.96
C LEU A 253 21.18 5.71 14.92
N SER A 254 20.73 4.46 14.86
CA SER A 254 19.30 4.13 14.88
C SER A 254 18.68 4.47 16.23
N PHE A 255 19.40 4.18 17.32
CA PHE A 255 19.00 4.56 18.66
C PHE A 255 18.98 6.08 18.86
N ALA A 256 20.03 6.78 18.41
CA ALA A 256 20.10 8.24 18.52
C ALA A 256 18.99 8.94 17.73
N TRP A 257 18.69 8.46 16.51
CA TRP A 257 17.59 8.98 15.71
C TRP A 257 16.23 8.73 16.38
N MET A 258 15.99 7.54 16.94
CA MET A 258 14.73 7.23 17.63
C MET A 258 14.54 8.01 18.94
N ALA A 259 15.61 8.24 19.70
CA ALA A 259 15.55 9.08 20.90
C ALA A 259 15.13 10.53 20.55
N SER A 260 15.49 11.02 19.36
CA SER A 260 15.08 12.34 18.86
C SER A 260 13.61 12.41 18.42
N GLN A 261 12.96 11.27 18.18
CA GLN A 261 11.54 11.23 17.82
C GLN A 261 10.62 11.27 19.05
N GLY A 262 10.99 10.63 20.16
CA GLY A 262 10.17 10.55 21.37
C GLY A 262 10.17 11.80 22.27
N SER A 263 10.81 12.89 21.84
CA SER A 263 10.91 14.16 22.57
C SER A 263 10.03 15.29 21.99
N ARG A 264 9.05 14.93 21.14
CA ARG A 264 8.12 15.87 20.49
C ARG A 264 6.66 15.57 20.84
#